data_AF-A0A286B0G1-F1
#
_entry.id   AF-A0A286B0G1-F1
#
_cell.length_a   1.000
_cell.length_b   1.000
_cell.length_c   1.000
_cell.angle_alpha   90.00
_cell.angle_beta   90.00
_cell.angle_gamma   90.00
#
_symmetry.space_group_name_H-M   'P 1'
#
loop_
_entity.id
_entity.type
_entity.pdbx_description
1 polymer ?
#
loop_
_entity_poly.entity_id
_entity_poly.type
_entity_poly.pdbx_seq_one_letter_code
_entity_poly.pdbx_strand_id
1 'polypeptide(L)' 'MKPNPMHVTRSQPFRCHYRHAVPGQAPIALFIQLRARDADAARQLAESALGRLVDRVEPAPFPSSSTNLAKEV' A
#
# COMPACT_ATOMS: atom_id res chain seq x y z
N MET A 1 -0.69 38.45 -7.03
CA MET A 1 -0.03 37.12 -6.96
C MET A 1 -1.10 36.05 -7.14
N LYS A 2 -1.09 35.32 -8.25
CA LYS A 2 -1.99 34.16 -8.42
C LYS A 2 -1.50 33.07 -7.47
N PRO A 3 -2.35 32.44 -6.64
CA PRO A 3 -1.93 31.28 -5.89
C PRO A 3 -1.53 30.20 -6.90
N ASN A 4 -0.28 29.76 -6.84
CA ASN A 4 0.10 28.50 -7.48
C ASN A 4 -0.94 27.47 -7.03
N PRO A 5 -1.66 26.79 -7.93
CA PRO A 5 -2.44 25.66 -7.50
C PRO A 5 -1.43 24.68 -6.93
N MET A 6 -1.34 24.62 -5.61
CA MET A 6 -0.69 23.54 -4.92
C MET A 6 -1.52 22.33 -5.38
N HIS A 7 -1.06 21.65 -6.44
CA HIS A 7 -1.56 20.36 -6.84
C HIS A 7 -1.20 19.45 -5.67
N VAL A 8 -2.04 19.48 -4.64
CA VAL A 8 -2.19 18.39 -3.70
C VAL A 8 -2.67 17.25 -4.57
N THR A 9 -1.72 16.56 -5.20
CA THR A 9 -1.94 15.27 -5.83
C THR A 9 -2.39 14.42 -4.67
N ARG A 10 -3.72 14.26 -4.53
CA ARG A 10 -4.34 13.59 -3.40
C ARG A 10 -3.88 12.14 -3.42
N SER A 11 -2.76 11.87 -2.76
CA SER A 11 -2.24 10.53 -2.61
C SER A 11 -3.19 9.77 -1.68
N GLN A 12 -3.68 8.63 -2.14
CA GLN A 12 -4.55 7.77 -1.37
C GLN A 12 -3.79 6.51 -0.96
N PRO A 13 -4.11 5.92 0.19
CA PRO A 13 -3.49 4.69 0.63
C PRO A 13 -4.00 3.50 -0.20
N PHE A 14 -3.06 2.66 -0.62
CA PHE A 14 -3.31 1.42 -1.34
C PHE A 14 -2.60 0.27 -0.64
N ARG A 15 -3.23 -0.90 -0.64
CA ARG A 15 -2.66 -2.16 -0.20
C ARG A 15 -2.27 -2.98 -1.43
N CYS A 16 -0.99 -3.29 -1.57
CA CYS A 16 -0.45 -4.10 -2.66
C CYS A 16 -0.13 -5.50 -2.11
N HIS A 17 -0.79 -6.52 -2.67
CA HIS A 17 -0.66 -7.91 -2.26
C HIS A 17 0.31 -8.66 -3.17
N TYR A 18 1.13 -9.51 -2.57
CA TYR A 18 2.07 -10.37 -3.26
C TYR A 18 1.67 -11.82 -3.08
N ARG A 19 1.78 -12.60 -4.16
CA ARG A 19 1.73 -14.06 -4.05
C ARG A 19 3.07 -14.55 -3.54
N HIS A 20 3.08 -15.09 -2.33
CA HIS A 20 4.18 -15.90 -1.85
C HIS A 20 3.75 -17.37 -1.85
N ALA A 21 4.03 -18.08 -2.96
CA ALA A 21 3.86 -19.51 -3.05
C ALA A 21 5.25 -20.16 -3.10
N VAL A 22 5.79 -20.52 -1.94
CA VAL A 22 6.99 -21.36 -1.86
C VAL A 22 6.51 -22.82 -1.71
N PRO A 23 6.89 -23.73 -2.63
CA PRO A 23 6.54 -25.14 -2.50
C PRO A 23 7.00 -25.69 -1.14
N GLY A 24 6.09 -26.30 -0.38
CA GLY A 24 6.36 -26.85 0.94
C GLY A 24 6.26 -25.87 2.12
N GLN A 25 5.90 -24.61 1.89
CA GLN A 25 5.57 -23.64 2.95
C GLN A 25 4.09 -23.26 2.93
N ALA A 26 3.53 -22.98 4.11
CA ALA A 26 2.19 -22.41 4.20
C ALA A 26 2.14 -21.05 3.46
N PRO A 27 1.07 -20.76 2.70
CA PRO A 27 0.96 -19.50 1.98
C PRO A 27 0.97 -18.33 2.97
N ILE A 28 1.97 -17.46 2.85
CA ILE A 28 2.06 -16.23 3.63
C ILE A 28 1.46 -15.11 2.80
N ALA A 29 0.34 -14.53 3.27
CA ALA A 29 -0.22 -13.34 2.66
C ALA A 29 0.67 -12.13 2.95
N LEU A 30 1.57 -11.80 2.02
CA LEU A 30 2.41 -10.62 2.09
C LEU A 30 1.69 -9.45 1.45
N PHE A 31 1.56 -8.33 2.16
CA PHE A 31 1.11 -7.07 1.60
C PHE A 31 1.96 -5.92 2.10
N ILE A 32 2.05 -4.86 1.29
CA ILE A 32 2.54 -3.56 1.74
C ILE A 32 1.43 -2.52 1.58
N GLN A 33 1.44 -1.52 2.45
CA GLN A 33 0.56 -0.37 2.36
C GLN A 33 1.38 0.87 2.04
N LEU A 34 1.03 1.57 0.97
CA LEU A 34 1.73 2.78 0.50
C LEU A 34 0.73 3.83 0.05
N ARG A 35 1.18 5.08 -0.12
CA ARG A 35 0.36 6.15 -0.69
C ARG A 35 0.75 6.39 -2.14
N ALA A 36 -0.23 6.46 -3.03
CA ALA A 36 -0.03 6.76 -4.44
C ALA A 36 -1.20 7.59 -4.99
N ARG A 37 -1.02 8.17 -6.19
CA ARG A 37 -2.08 8.94 -6.85
C ARG A 37 -3.23 8.06 -7.36
N ASP A 38 -2.93 6.83 -7.75
CA ASP A 38 -3.84 5.84 -8.33
C ASP A 38 -3.28 4.42 -8.11
N ALA A 39 -4.06 3.40 -8.46
CA ALA A 39 -3.70 2.00 -8.26
C ALA A 39 -2.52 1.55 -9.13
N ASP A 40 -2.34 2.14 -10.32
CA ASP A 40 -1.25 1.78 -11.22
C ASP A 40 0.10 2.32 -10.72
N ALA A 41 0.12 3.56 -10.25
CA ALA A 41 1.27 4.14 -9.57
C ALA A 41 1.57 3.37 -8.28
N ALA A 42 0.54 2.93 -7.55
CA ALA A 42 0.74 2.10 -6.36
C ALA A 42 1.43 0.77 -6.71
N ARG A 43 0.96 0.09 -7.77
CA ARG A 43 1.60 -1.13 -8.28
C ARG A 43 3.05 -0.89 -8.66
N GLN A 44 3.33 0.11 -9.50
CA GLN A 44 4.69 0.38 -9.96
C GLN A 44 5.66 0.69 -8.82
N LEU A 45 5.22 1.49 -7.84
CA LEU A 45 6.01 1.78 -6.64
C LEU A 45 6.27 0.53 -5.81
N ALA A 46 5.24 -0.30 -5.63
CA ALA A 46 5.34 -1.55 -4.87
C ALA A 46 6.30 -2.56 -5.52
N GLU A 47 6.17 -2.77 -6.84
CA GLU A 47 7.03 -3.66 -7.60
C GLU A 47 8.48 -3.17 -7.63
N SER A 48 8.70 -1.87 -7.78
CA SER A 48 10.04 -1.26 -7.75
C SER A 48 10.70 -1.39 -6.37
N ALA A 49 9.92 -1.28 -5.29
CA ALA A 49 10.44 -1.35 -3.93
C ALA A 49 10.82 -2.77 -3.51
N LEU A 50 10.05 -3.78 -3.91
CA LEU A 50 10.28 -5.17 -3.50
C LEU A 50 10.93 -6.06 -4.56
N GLY A 51 11.08 -5.58 -5.80
CA GLY A 51 11.58 -6.37 -6.92
C GLY A 51 10.71 -7.58 -7.24
N ARG A 52 9.42 -7.52 -6.92
CA ARG A 52 8.44 -8.62 -7.05
C ARG A 52 7.16 -8.10 -7.68
N LEU A 53 6.54 -8.92 -8.52
CA LEU A 53 5.26 -8.58 -9.15
C LEU A 53 4.14 -8.54 -8.10
N VAL A 54 3.29 -7.53 -8.21
CA VAL A 54 2.11 -7.35 -7.36
C VAL A 54 0.93 -8.10 -7.98
N ASP A 55 0.32 -9.00 -7.21
CA ASP A 55 -0.85 -9.77 -7.66
C ASP A 55 -2.11 -8.91 -7.70
N ARG A 56 -2.34 -8.13 -6.62
CA ARG A 56 -3.55 -7.34 -6.46
C ARG A 56 -3.26 -6.01 -5.75
N VAL A 57 -3.92 -4.95 -6.20
CA VAL A 57 -3.92 -3.65 -5.53
C VAL A 57 -5.34 -3.32 -5.11
N GLU A 58 -5.51 -2.93 -3.86
CA GLU A 58 -6.80 -2.51 -3.30
C GLU A 58 -6.66 -1.14 -2.63
N PRO A 59 -7.68 -0.27 -2.71
CA PRO A 59 -7.74 0.91 -1.86
C PRO A 59 -7.70 0.48 -0.39
N ALA A 60 -6.82 1.11 0.40
CA ALA A 60 -6.77 0.88 1.84
C ALA A 60 -7.51 2.01 2.56
N PRO A 61 -8.05 1.78 3.77
CA PRO A 61 -8.48 2.89 4.60
C PRO A 61 -7.26 3.75 4.98
N PHE A 62 -7.47 5.06 5.10
CA PHE A 62 -6.49 5.89 5.81
C PHE A 62 -6.34 5.31 7.23
N PRO A 63 -5.11 5.16 7.74
CA PRO A 63 -4.94 4.72 9.10
C PRO A 63 -5.66 5.74 9.99
N SER A 64 -6.74 5.28 10.64
CA SER A 64 -7.40 6.05 11.67
C SER A 64 -6.38 6.20 12.80
N SER A 65 -6.24 7.42 13.32
CA SER A 65 -5.38 7.75 14.46
C SER A 65 -5.86 7.12 15.78
N SER A 66 -6.28 5.85 15.77
CA SER A 66 -6.58 5.10 16.98
C SER A 66 -5.36 4.30 17.36
N THR A 67 -4.41 4.98 18.00
CA THR A 67 -3.42 4.33 18.85
C THR A 67 -4.17 3.69 20.02
N ASN A 68 -4.64 2.45 19.84
CA ASN A 68 -4.99 1.55 20.92
C ASN A 68 -4.32 0.20 20.63
N LEU A 69 -2.99 0.23 20.62
CA LEU A 69 -2.14 -0.96 20.52
C LEU A 69 -1.46 -1.24 21.88
N ALA A 70 -2.16 -0.94 22.99
CA ALA A 70 -1.70 -1.21 24.35
C ALA A 70 -2.80 -1.87 25.20
N LYS A 71 -3.56 -2.78 24.59
CA LYS A 71 -4.44 -3.71 25.30
C LYS A 71 -4.52 -5.02 24.51
N GLU A 72 -3.47 -5.82 24.59
CA GLU A 72 -3.60 -7.27 24.75
C GLU A 72 -2.27 -7.86 25.20
N VAL A 73 -2.36 -8.61 26.31
CA VAL A 73 -1.36 -9.43 27.03
C VAL A 73 -0.43 -8.70 28.00
#